data_AF-A0A662VQC8-F1
#
_entry.id   AF-A0A662VQC8-F1
#
_cell.length_a   1.000
_cell.length_b   1.000
_cell.length_c   1.000
_cell.angle_alpha   90.00
_cell.angle_beta   90.00
_cell.angle_gamma   90.00
#
_symmetry.space_group_name_H-M   'P 1'
#
loop_
_entity.id
_entity.type
_entity.pdbx_description
1 polymer ?
#
loop_
_entity_poly.entity_id
_entity_poly.type
_entity_poly.pdbx_seq_one_letter_code
_entity_poly.pdbx_strand_id
1 'polypeptide(L)'
;MKCPYCGNFLENTLFKALEPYHDNSAVVVTNIDYVLEVGNRIKCLIEEKHSNWKVIRGYQLVTLKKVAKSLKVPLYVLFSKNGVELFEFDPKQIVRSNPYVSFENTEPVLSGSISDLGAWLYENFLSHAPLSRVERRKLRR
;
A
#
# COMPACT_ATOMS: atom_id res chain seq x y z
N MET A 1 9.78 -4.55 8.83
CA MET A 1 10.51 -5.84 8.61
C MET A 1 11.79 -5.91 9.46
N LYS A 2 12.17 -7.07 10.00
CA LYS A 2 13.44 -7.26 10.76
C LYS A 2 14.57 -7.75 9.85
N CYS A 3 15.78 -7.22 10.05
CA CYS A 3 17.00 -7.64 9.37
C CYS A 3 17.34 -9.08 9.80
N PRO A 4 17.56 -10.02 8.86
CA PRO A 4 17.88 -11.40 9.20
C PRO A 4 19.28 -11.56 9.82
N TYR A 5 20.18 -10.59 9.62
CA TYR A 5 21.56 -10.66 10.13
C TYR A 5 21.71 -10.11 11.55
N CYS A 6 21.04 -8.99 11.85
CA CYS A 6 21.21 -8.29 13.14
C CYS A 6 19.94 -8.23 14.00
N GLY A 7 18.80 -8.76 13.52
CA GLY A 7 17.54 -8.81 14.26
C GLY A 7 16.82 -7.46 14.46
N ASN A 8 17.48 -6.34 14.16
CA ASN A 8 16.91 -5.00 14.24
C ASN A 8 15.87 -4.77 13.14
N PHE A 9 14.87 -3.92 13.39
CA PHE A 9 13.97 -3.46 12.33
C PHE A 9 14.76 -2.71 11.25
N LEU A 10 14.58 -3.09 9.99
CA LEU A 10 15.24 -2.45 8.82
C LEU A 10 14.90 -0.97 8.75
N GLU A 11 13.67 -0.63 9.12
CA GLU A 11 13.14 0.73 9.18
C GLU A 11 13.96 1.64 10.11
N ASN A 12 14.67 1.10 11.11
CA ASN A 12 15.48 1.90 12.02
C ASN A 12 16.76 2.44 11.40
N THR A 13 17.34 1.80 10.36
CA THR A 13 18.67 2.23 9.88
C THR A 13 18.57 3.50 9.03
N LEU A 14 17.67 3.52 8.04
CA LEU A 14 17.46 4.70 7.20
C LEU A 14 16.90 5.87 8.03
N PHE A 15 15.97 5.60 8.94
CA PHE A 15 15.40 6.63 9.81
C PHE A 15 16.46 7.26 10.73
N LYS A 16 17.36 6.45 11.30
CA LYS A 16 18.51 6.95 12.09
C LYS A 16 19.50 7.72 11.22
N ALA A 17 19.80 7.23 10.02
CA ALA A 17 20.71 7.91 9.10
C ALA A 17 20.17 9.29 8.67
N LEU A 18 18.84 9.44 8.64
CA LEU A 18 18.17 10.67 8.27
C LEU A 18 17.81 11.57 9.45
N GLU A 19 18.10 11.15 10.69
CA GLU A 19 17.84 11.92 11.91
C GLU A 19 18.37 13.37 11.85
N PRO A 20 19.60 13.65 11.33
CA PRO A 20 20.08 15.03 11.19
C PRO A 20 19.26 15.91 10.24
N TYR A 21 18.45 15.30 9.38
CA TYR A 21 17.60 15.95 8.38
C TYR A 21 16.11 15.88 8.73
N HIS A 22 15.76 15.49 9.96
CA HIS A 22 14.40 15.63 10.49
C HIS A 22 14.16 17.05 11.05
N ASP A 23 14.76 18.06 10.42
CA ASP A 23 14.64 19.48 10.73
C ASP A 23 13.61 20.16 9.80
N ASN A 24 13.77 21.45 9.51
CA ASN A 24 12.95 22.17 8.53
C ASN A 24 13.26 21.78 7.06
N SER A 25 14.13 20.81 6.81
CA SER A 25 14.38 20.30 5.46
C SER A 25 13.16 19.53 4.94
N ALA A 26 12.93 19.62 3.62
CA ALA A 26 11.82 18.95 2.95
C ALA A 26 12.09 17.46 2.68
N VAL A 27 12.68 16.75 3.65
CA VAL A 27 12.98 15.32 3.54
C VAL A 27 11.76 14.52 3.99
N VAL A 28 11.25 13.65 3.11
CA VAL A 28 10.12 12.77 3.40
C VAL A 28 10.53 11.33 3.15
N VAL A 29 10.50 10.53 4.22
CA VAL A 29 10.60 9.07 4.14
C VAL A 29 9.19 8.52 4.29
N THR A 30 8.73 7.76 3.29
CA THR A 30 7.43 7.08 3.35
C THR A 30 7.64 5.61 3.05
N ASN A 31 7.29 4.77 4.01
CA ASN A 31 7.15 3.34 3.78
C ASN A 31 5.81 3.09 3.07
N ILE A 32 5.82 2.12 2.16
CA ILE A 32 4.60 1.60 1.55
C ILE A 32 4.29 0.31 2.30
N ASP A 33 3.12 0.20 2.93
CA ASP A 33 2.79 -0.98 3.73
C ASP A 33 2.77 -2.26 2.88
N TYR A 34 2.12 -2.20 1.71
CA TYR A 34 2.07 -3.34 0.79
C TYR A 34 2.26 -2.94 -0.67
N VAL A 35 3.03 -3.77 -1.38
CA VAL A 35 3.14 -3.79 -2.84
C VAL A 35 2.66 -5.16 -3.29
N LEU A 36 1.53 -5.22 -4.00
CA LEU A 36 1.04 -6.49 -4.54
C LEU A 36 1.70 -6.74 -5.90
N GLU A 37 2.52 -7.79 -5.98
CA GLU A 37 3.12 -8.25 -7.23
C GLU A 37 2.51 -9.59 -7.66
N VAL A 38 2.14 -9.69 -8.94
CA VAL A 38 1.58 -10.91 -9.52
C VAL A 38 2.38 -11.28 -10.77
N GLY A 39 3.10 -12.40 -10.69
CA GLY A 39 4.05 -12.80 -11.72
C GLY A 39 5.29 -11.90 -11.70
N ASN A 40 5.45 -11.06 -12.71
CA ASN A 40 6.55 -10.10 -12.85
C ASN A 40 6.03 -8.66 -12.97
N ARG A 41 4.83 -8.39 -12.45
CA ARG A 41 4.17 -7.09 -12.56
C ARG A 41 3.60 -6.68 -11.21
N ILE A 42 3.98 -5.49 -10.76
CA ILE A 42 3.27 -4.81 -9.66
C ILE A 42 1.85 -4.50 -10.12
N LYS A 43 0.88 -4.83 -9.28
CA LYS A 43 -0.56 -4.71 -9.56
C LYS A 43 -1.19 -3.55 -8.82
N CYS A 44 -0.81 -3.33 -7.57
CA CYS A 44 -1.31 -2.20 -6.78
C CYS A 44 -0.36 -1.89 -5.62
N LEU A 45 -0.53 -0.69 -5.06
CA LEU A 45 0.02 -0.29 -3.77
C LEU A 45 -1.13 -0.21 -2.77
N ILE A 46 -0.90 -0.63 -1.53
CA ILE A 46 -1.88 -0.53 -0.44
C ILE A 46 -1.18 0.07 0.76
N GLU A 47 -1.76 1.14 1.31
CA GLU A 47 -1.39 1.69 2.62
C GLU A 47 -2.47 1.29 3.63
N GLU A 48 -2.07 0.68 4.74
CA GLU A 48 -2.98 0.23 5.78
C GLU A 48 -2.97 1.17 6.99
N LYS A 49 -4.16 1.35 7.58
CA LYS A 49 -4.37 2.13 8.79
C LYS A 49 -5.18 1.33 9.80
N HIS A 50 -4.57 1.09 10.95
CA HIS A 50 -5.25 0.53 12.13
C HIS A 50 -5.92 1.65 12.95
N SER A 51 -6.85 2.37 12.33
CA SER A 51 -7.55 3.51 12.93
C SER A 51 -9.06 3.42 12.70
N ASN A 52 -9.84 3.98 13.63
CA ASN A 52 -11.29 4.17 13.46
C ASN A 52 -11.61 5.43 12.64
N TRP A 53 -10.62 6.32 12.51
CA TRP A 53 -10.74 7.57 11.78
C TRP A 53 -10.20 7.29 10.40
N LYS A 54 -11.03 7.46 9.37
CA LYS A 54 -10.69 7.12 7.99
C LYS A 54 -9.83 8.21 7.37
N VAL A 55 -8.66 8.46 7.96
CA VAL A 55 -7.76 9.56 7.58
C VAL A 55 -6.34 9.06 7.31
N ILE A 56 -5.68 9.70 6.35
CA ILE A 56 -4.26 9.52 6.06
C ILE A 56 -3.55 10.88 6.09
N ARG A 57 -2.27 10.88 6.49
CA ARG A 57 -1.44 12.08 6.44
C ARG A 57 -1.17 12.46 4.98
N GLY A 58 -1.42 13.73 4.62
CA GLY A 58 -1.30 14.22 3.25
C GLY A 58 0.09 14.01 2.64
N TYR A 59 1.16 14.24 3.40
CA TYR A 59 2.53 14.01 2.90
C TYR A 59 2.80 12.54 2.53
N GLN A 60 2.26 11.58 3.28
CA GLN A 60 2.37 10.16 2.93
C GLN A 60 1.64 9.93 1.61
N LEU A 61 0.40 10.40 1.52
CA LEU A 61 -0.43 10.22 0.34
C LEU A 61 0.18 10.89 -0.90
N VAL A 62 0.81 12.07 -0.77
CA VAL A 62 1.55 12.76 -1.84
C VAL A 62 2.68 11.89 -2.40
N THR A 63 3.42 11.20 -1.54
CA THR A 63 4.50 10.31 -1.96
C THR A 63 3.92 9.07 -2.62
N LEU A 64 2.96 8.40 -1.96
CA LEU A 64 2.32 7.19 -2.47
C LEU A 64 1.67 7.39 -3.84
N LYS A 65 0.94 8.51 -4.05
CA LYS A 65 0.33 8.80 -5.36
C LYS A 65 1.35 8.99 -6.47
N LYS A 66 2.53 9.56 -6.17
CA LYS A 66 3.61 9.73 -7.16
C LYS A 66 4.19 8.38 -7.56
N VAL A 67 4.39 7.48 -6.59
CA VAL A 67 4.86 6.11 -6.85
C VAL A 67 3.82 5.35 -7.68
N ALA A 68 2.55 5.33 -7.25
CA ALA A 68 1.45 4.69 -7.97
C ALA A 68 1.33 5.19 -9.43
N LYS A 69 1.36 6.52 -9.62
CA LYS A 69 1.35 7.14 -10.95
C LYS A 69 2.56 6.73 -11.80
N SER A 70 3.75 6.64 -11.21
CA SER A 70 4.98 6.26 -11.93
C SER A 70 4.95 4.79 -12.37
N LEU A 71 4.43 3.91 -11.51
CA LEU A 71 4.26 2.49 -11.79
C LEU A 71 3.02 2.20 -12.66
N LYS A 72 2.13 3.19 -12.84
CA LYS A 72 0.83 3.04 -13.53
C LYS A 72 -0.05 1.95 -12.90
N VAL A 73 -0.11 1.95 -11.58
CA VAL A 73 -0.92 1.01 -10.78
C VAL A 73 -1.88 1.78 -9.87
N PRO A 74 -3.03 1.20 -9.51
CA PRO A 74 -3.92 1.79 -8.51
C PRO A 74 -3.26 1.88 -7.13
N LEU A 75 -3.72 2.84 -6.35
CA LEU A 75 -3.35 3.05 -4.95
C LEU A 75 -4.61 2.87 -4.10
N TYR A 76 -4.51 1.99 -3.09
CA TYR A 76 -5.58 1.78 -2.14
C TYR A 76 -5.17 2.21 -0.73
N VAL A 77 -6.17 2.63 0.06
CA VAL A 77 -6.05 2.85 1.49
C VAL A 77 -6.97 1.84 2.20
N LEU A 78 -6.39 1.01 3.05
CA LEU A 78 -7.07 -0.05 3.79
C LEU A 78 -7.24 0.37 5.25
N PHE A 79 -8.47 0.38 5.76
CA PHE A 79 -8.76 0.52 7.20
C PHE A 79 -9.20 -0.83 7.76
N SER A 80 -8.57 -1.27 8.85
CA SER A 80 -8.73 -2.64 9.36
C SER A 80 -9.08 -2.75 10.85
N LYS A 81 -9.32 -1.63 11.54
CA LYS A 81 -9.52 -1.64 13.01
C LYS A 81 -10.85 -2.23 13.45
N ASN A 82 -11.95 -1.97 12.72
CA ASN A 82 -13.31 -2.39 13.08
C ASN A 82 -13.99 -3.10 11.89
N GLY A 83 -13.30 -4.07 11.30
CA GLY A 83 -13.66 -4.62 9.99
C GLY A 83 -12.77 -4.07 8.88
N VAL A 84 -12.96 -4.57 7.67
CA VAL A 84 -12.15 -4.22 6.50
C VAL A 84 -12.90 -3.23 5.64
N GLU A 85 -12.30 -2.07 5.39
CA GLU A 85 -12.75 -1.13 4.37
C GLU A 85 -11.58 -0.74 3.46
N LEU A 86 -11.76 -0.91 2.16
CA LEU A 86 -10.77 -0.58 1.14
C LEU A 86 -11.28 0.62 0.32
N PHE A 87 -10.44 1.63 0.18
CA PHE A 87 -10.73 2.82 -0.62
C PHE A 87 -9.73 2.94 -1.75
N GLU A 88 -10.20 3.19 -2.97
CA GLU A 88 -9.32 3.57 -4.07
C GLU A 88 -9.04 5.07 -4.02
N PHE A 89 -7.77 5.45 -4.14
CA PHE A 89 -7.35 6.85 -4.22
C PHE A 89 -6.94 7.21 -5.64
N ASP A 90 -7.56 8.24 -6.23
CA ASP A 90 -7.15 8.75 -7.55
C ASP A 90 -5.77 9.42 -7.48
N PRO A 91 -4.73 8.85 -8.11
CA PRO A 91 -3.39 9.44 -8.09
C PRO A 91 -3.31 10.81 -8.79
N LYS A 92 -4.35 11.26 -9.50
CA LYS A 92 -4.41 12.59 -10.12
C LYS A 92 -4.97 13.66 -9.17
N GLN A 93 -5.72 13.31 -8.14
CA GLN A 93 -6.30 14.24 -7.18
C GLN A 93 -5.23 15.14 -6.52
N ILE A 94 -5.48 16.44 -6.42
CA ILE A 94 -4.55 17.37 -5.76
C ILE A 94 -4.56 17.11 -4.25
N VAL A 95 -3.37 16.89 -3.69
CA VAL A 95 -3.15 16.69 -2.25
C VAL A 95 -2.08 17.67 -1.81
N ARG A 96 -2.37 18.50 -0.81
CA ARG A 96 -1.35 19.35 -0.17
C ARG A 96 -0.54 18.47 0.81
N SER A 97 0.69 18.83 1.14
CA SER A 97 1.56 18.01 2.01
C SER A 97 1.17 18.04 3.49
N ASN A 98 0.58 19.15 3.98
CA ASN A 98 0.23 19.36 5.39
C ASN A 98 -1.25 19.21 5.83
N PRO A 99 -2.23 18.75 5.02
CA PRO A 99 -3.55 18.35 5.48
C PRO A 99 -3.62 16.84 5.78
N TYR A 100 -4.60 16.43 6.58
CA TYR A 100 -5.11 15.07 6.54
C TYR A 100 -6.08 14.93 5.38
N VAL A 101 -6.06 13.79 4.70
CA VAL A 101 -7.07 13.43 3.70
C VAL A 101 -8.04 12.47 4.38
N SER A 102 -9.33 12.84 4.38
CA SER A 102 -10.41 12.06 4.96
C SER A 102 -11.13 11.26 3.89
N PHE A 103 -11.47 10.02 4.24
CA PHE A 103 -12.26 9.07 3.47
C PHE A 103 -13.63 8.82 4.11
N GLU A 104 -14.01 9.57 5.16
CA GLU A 104 -15.29 9.38 5.88
C GLU A 104 -16.52 9.55 4.95
N ASN A 105 -16.40 10.42 3.95
CA ASN A 105 -17.45 10.67 2.94
C ASN A 105 -17.14 10.01 1.59
N THR A 106 -16.15 9.12 1.54
CA THR A 106 -15.81 8.34 0.36
C THR A 106 -16.51 6.99 0.47
N GLU A 107 -17.04 6.47 -0.64
CA GLU A 107 -17.59 5.13 -0.66
C GLU A 107 -16.44 4.11 -0.80
N PRO A 108 -16.36 3.08 0.05
CA PRO A 108 -15.33 2.06 -0.08
C PRO A 108 -15.59 1.21 -1.33
N VAL A 109 -14.52 0.80 -2.02
CA VAL A 109 -14.61 -0.20 -3.10
C VAL A 109 -14.85 -1.62 -2.55
N LEU A 110 -14.64 -1.79 -1.24
CA LEU A 110 -14.93 -3.00 -0.50
C LEU A 110 -15.18 -2.65 0.98
N SER A 111 -16.25 -3.17 1.56
CA SER A 111 -16.47 -3.20 3.01
C SER A 111 -16.87 -4.62 3.43
N GLY A 112 -16.22 -5.19 4.44
CA GLY A 112 -16.51 -6.54 4.88
C GLY A 112 -15.47 -7.16 5.82
N SER A 113 -15.31 -8.47 5.70
CA SER A 113 -14.37 -9.29 6.46
C SER A 113 -13.01 -9.45 5.75
N ILE A 114 -12.06 -10.08 6.44
CA ILE A 114 -10.79 -10.49 5.83
C ILE A 114 -11.02 -11.47 4.67
N SER A 115 -12.03 -12.34 4.76
CA SER A 115 -12.37 -13.26 3.68
C SER A 115 -12.85 -12.51 2.43
N ASP A 116 -13.65 -11.46 2.63
CA ASP A 116 -14.14 -10.62 1.53
C ASP A 116 -12.99 -9.86 0.86
N LEU A 117 -12.02 -9.37 1.64
CA LEU A 117 -10.78 -8.80 1.09
C LEU A 117 -10.00 -9.82 0.27
N GLY A 118 -9.87 -11.06 0.76
CA GLY A 118 -9.21 -12.14 0.02
C GLY A 118 -9.88 -12.44 -1.31
N ALA A 119 -11.22 -12.56 -1.31
CA ALA A 119 -12.00 -12.78 -2.53
C ALA A 119 -11.87 -11.62 -3.52
N TRP A 120 -12.01 -10.39 -3.04
CA TRP A 120 -11.89 -9.18 -3.87
C TRP A 120 -10.50 -9.06 -4.51
N LEU A 121 -9.42 -9.30 -3.74
CA LEU A 121 -8.06 -9.31 -4.28
C LEU A 121 -7.87 -10.41 -5.33
N TYR A 122 -8.43 -11.59 -5.07
CA TYR A 122 -8.38 -12.70 -6.02
C TYR A 122 -9.05 -12.31 -7.34
N GLU A 123 -10.28 -11.84 -7.30
CA GLU A 123 -11.05 -11.46 -8.49
C GLU A 123 -10.35 -10.36 -9.30
N ASN A 124 -9.89 -9.30 -8.63
CA ASN A 124 -9.35 -8.12 -9.29
C ASN A 124 -7.90 -8.28 -9.78
N PHE A 125 -7.08 -9.10 -9.11
CA PHE A 125 -5.64 -9.15 -9.40
C PHE A 125 -5.07 -10.55 -9.61
N LEU A 126 -5.57 -11.57 -8.92
CA LEU A 126 -4.92 -12.90 -8.86
C LEU A 126 -5.55 -13.93 -9.79
N SER A 127 -6.83 -13.79 -10.15
CA SER A 127 -7.58 -14.71 -11.01
C SER A 127 -6.93 -14.92 -12.39
N HIS A 128 -6.20 -13.91 -12.85
CA HIS A 128 -5.43 -13.92 -14.11
C HIS A 128 -3.93 -14.07 -13.89
N ALA A 129 -3.50 -14.52 -12.70
CA ALA A 129 -2.08 -14.69 -12.40
C ALA A 129 -1.45 -15.73 -13.34
N PRO A 130 -0.24 -15.48 -13.86
CA PRO A 130 0.44 -16.48 -14.66
C PRO A 130 0.74 -17.69 -13.78
N LEU A 131 0.52 -18.89 -14.33
CA LEU A 131 0.84 -20.14 -13.65
C LEU A 131 2.27 -20.14 -13.11
N SER A 132 2.43 -20.75 -11.93
CA SER A 132 3.76 -20.96 -11.37
C SER A 132 4.62 -21.81 -12.29
N ARG A 133 5.96 -21.72 -12.16
CA ARG A 133 6.87 -22.60 -12.93
C ARG A 133 6.56 -24.09 -12.71
N VAL A 134 6.09 -24.45 -11.51
CA VAL A 134 5.73 -25.81 -11.13
C VAL A 134 4.49 -26.28 -11.88
N GLU A 135 3.43 -25.47 -11.90
CA GLU A 135 2.18 -25.81 -12.60
C GLU A 135 2.38 -25.86 -14.12
N ARG A 136 3.16 -24.92 -14.68
CA ARG A 136 3.53 -24.98 -16.11
C ARG A 136 4.24 -26.27 -16.48
N ARG A 137 5.07 -26.82 -15.58
CA ARG A 137 5.74 -28.12 -15.81
C ARG A 137 4.78 -29.30 -15.72
N LYS A 138 3.75 -29.23 -14.87
CA LYS A 138 2.72 -30.27 -14.77
C LYS A 138 1.87 -30.35 -16.04
N LEU A 139 1.53 -29.21 -16.67
CA LEU A 139 0.74 -29.17 -17.91
C LEU A 139 1.49 -29.63 -19.18
N ARG A 140 2.82 -29.74 -19.11
CA ARG A 140 3.68 -30.16 -20.25
C ARG A 140 4.03 -31.66 -20.21
N ARG A 141 3.57 -32.38 -19.20
CA ARG A 141 3.73 -33.83 -19.03
C ARG A 141 2.40 -34.50 -19.29
#